data_AF-A0A428QZI0-F1
#
_entry.id   AF-A0A428QZI0-F1
#
_cell.length_a   1.000
_cell.length_b   1.000
_cell.length_c   1.000
_cell.angle_alpha   90.00
_cell.angle_beta   90.00
_cell.angle_gamma   90.00
#
_symmetry.space_group_name_H-M   'P 1'
#
loop_
_entity.id
_entity.type
_entity.pdbx_description
1 polymer ?
#
loop_
_entity_poly.entity_id
_entity_poly.type
_entity_poly.pdbx_seq_one_letter_code
_entity_poly.pdbx_strand_id
1 'polypeptide(L)'
;MWPRLKQWLSAWPSRLVFRYLSTAFIVCFAITNYLLWTSSQGWDVTEPKGPVTIGPKHPIKKLMADARARHETLLTKRSYSLHDAAERYRIRRGRHPPPGFDKWIEAAMASDAVIVEDYFDRIYKDLTPYWALDPQTLARRASAWHWVVKVRNGEATGVGDTKDRVPWLQLWTDLVKDFAKELPDVDMPINYMDEPRLLVPFEELSKLVDQEGSNRRMPPVKEVMTEFKSLAKLDDEKPQPYDPTWYNSSNNYWELARVTCDPNTPSRNAQQVSDLKGPVDYPTDWNAPYAYRGYIKNWTAAQDPCLQPHLRQMHGSFVQPLSLSTSKELIPMFGGSKLPMNNEMLIPGAMYLTDNEFYSGGEKMGPAWHAKKTGIVWRGDASGGRATSDKWHRFHRHRLMQMLNGSYVDSVENGGVKPKTFQLPSHDQYNSSHRSSKSIGKWLQKFANCGFARMLCDDRCGHLTPYFHEVKYMPMKEQYKYKFLPDTDGNSFSARFRGFLRSSSMPLKATVYAEWHDDRLTPWVHFVPFDNTFQDLYAILEFFTDDAAGGDTAARYIAEKGKEWAGQVLRREDMALYTWRLLLEWARVCDEDRERLGFIKDLVETHR
;
A
#
# COMPACT_ATOMS: atom_id res chain seq x y z
N MET A 1 -24.74 -62.32 -1.64
CA MET A 1 -25.63 -61.16 -1.90
C MET A 1 -26.31 -61.18 -3.27
N TRP A 2 -25.75 -61.79 -4.32
CA TRP A 2 -26.30 -61.68 -5.68
C TRP A 2 -27.59 -62.47 -6.02
N PRO A 3 -27.93 -63.64 -5.42
CA PRO A 3 -29.13 -64.38 -5.82
C PRO A 3 -30.45 -63.69 -5.41
N ARG A 4 -30.46 -62.98 -4.28
CA ARG A 4 -31.67 -62.32 -3.74
C ARG A 4 -32.04 -61.04 -4.50
N LEU A 5 -31.07 -60.35 -5.10
CA LEU A 5 -31.32 -59.12 -5.85
C LEU A 5 -32.05 -59.40 -7.18
N LYS A 6 -31.73 -60.54 -7.82
CA LYS A 6 -32.30 -60.94 -9.10
C LYS A 6 -33.79 -61.32 -8.99
N GLN A 7 -34.16 -61.96 -7.88
CA GLN A 7 -35.55 -62.35 -7.59
C GLN A 7 -36.42 -61.15 -7.17
N TRP A 8 -35.82 -60.12 -6.57
CA TRP A 8 -36.50 -58.87 -6.19
C TRP A 8 -36.80 -57.99 -7.42
N LEU A 9 -35.88 -57.90 -8.38
CA LEU A 9 -36.04 -57.11 -9.60
C LEU A 9 -37.05 -57.70 -10.61
N SER A 10 -37.29 -59.01 -10.59
CA SER A 10 -38.24 -59.68 -11.51
C SER A 10 -39.71 -59.55 -11.11
N ALA A 11 -40.01 -59.06 -9.90
CA ALA A 11 -41.39 -58.92 -9.40
C ALA A 11 -42.04 -57.56 -9.75
N TRP A 12 -41.29 -56.63 -10.35
CA TRP A 12 -41.73 -55.26 -10.60
C TRP A 12 -41.95 -55.04 -12.11
N PRO A 13 -43.05 -54.39 -12.54
CA PRO A 13 -43.24 -54.03 -13.93
C PRO A 13 -42.04 -53.24 -14.45
N SER A 14 -41.53 -53.55 -15.65
CA SER A 14 -40.33 -52.91 -16.22
C SER A 14 -40.40 -51.39 -16.23
N ARG A 15 -41.60 -50.81 -16.39
CA ARG A 15 -41.87 -49.37 -16.27
C ARG A 15 -41.66 -48.81 -14.87
N LEU A 16 -41.99 -49.56 -13.82
CA LEU A 16 -41.73 -49.18 -12.43
C LEU A 16 -40.23 -49.23 -12.14
N VAL A 17 -39.55 -50.30 -12.57
CA VAL A 17 -38.09 -50.43 -12.39
C VAL A 17 -37.35 -49.26 -13.06
N PHE A 18 -37.73 -48.91 -14.30
CA PHE A 18 -37.16 -47.75 -14.99
C PHE A 18 -37.45 -46.43 -14.26
N ARG A 19 -38.66 -46.23 -13.75
CA ARG A 19 -39.00 -45.02 -12.96
C ARG A 19 -38.14 -44.90 -11.71
N TYR A 20 -38.01 -45.97 -10.92
CA TYR A 20 -37.21 -45.94 -9.70
C TYR A 20 -35.71 -45.77 -9.98
N LEU A 21 -35.18 -46.40 -11.04
CA LEU A 21 -33.79 -46.21 -11.45
C LEU A 21 -33.53 -44.79 -11.95
N SER A 22 -34.45 -44.20 -12.73
CA SER A 22 -34.33 -42.81 -13.17
C SER A 22 -34.44 -41.82 -12.01
N THR A 23 -35.37 -42.03 -11.08
CA THR A 23 -35.49 -41.20 -9.87
C THR A 23 -34.26 -41.34 -8.98
N ALA A 24 -33.74 -42.56 -8.78
CA ALA A 24 -32.51 -42.79 -8.03
C ALA A 24 -31.30 -42.13 -8.71
N PHE A 25 -31.22 -42.16 -10.05
CA PHE A 25 -30.17 -41.48 -10.80
C PHE A 25 -30.27 -39.96 -10.66
N ILE A 26 -31.46 -39.36 -10.78
CA ILE A 26 -31.66 -37.92 -10.61
C ILE A 26 -31.33 -37.49 -9.18
N VAL A 27 -31.76 -38.26 -8.18
CA VAL A 27 -31.44 -37.99 -6.77
C VAL A 27 -29.93 -38.14 -6.53
N CYS A 28 -29.29 -39.18 -7.05
CA CYS A 28 -27.84 -39.33 -6.95
C CYS A 28 -27.10 -38.21 -7.69
N PHE A 29 -27.57 -37.78 -8.85
CA PHE A 29 -26.98 -36.69 -9.62
C PHE A 29 -27.16 -35.35 -8.91
N ALA A 30 -28.32 -35.10 -8.29
CA ALA A 30 -28.58 -33.91 -7.50
C ALA A 30 -27.80 -33.92 -6.18
N ILE A 31 -27.68 -35.06 -5.50
CA ILE A 31 -26.82 -35.24 -4.32
C ILE A 31 -25.35 -35.09 -4.72
N THR A 32 -24.91 -35.63 -5.86
CA THR A 32 -23.52 -35.51 -6.30
C THR A 32 -23.22 -34.07 -6.73
N ASN A 33 -24.14 -33.36 -7.38
CA ASN A 33 -23.97 -31.94 -7.69
C ASN A 33 -24.09 -31.06 -6.46
N TYR A 34 -24.99 -31.36 -5.52
CA TYR A 34 -25.06 -30.69 -4.23
C TYR A 34 -23.77 -30.93 -3.46
N LEU A 35 -23.28 -32.17 -3.38
CA LEU A 35 -22.00 -32.51 -2.76
C LEU A 35 -20.82 -31.91 -3.51
N LEU A 36 -20.85 -31.77 -4.85
CA LEU A 36 -19.79 -31.10 -5.63
C LEU A 36 -19.84 -29.58 -5.47
N TRP A 37 -21.03 -29.00 -5.32
CA TRP A 37 -21.25 -27.58 -5.08
C TRP A 37 -20.91 -27.22 -3.62
N THR A 38 -21.35 -28.03 -2.65
CA THR A 38 -20.93 -27.93 -1.25
C THR A 38 -19.51 -28.44 -1.02
N SER A 39 -18.90 -29.25 -1.91
CA SER A 39 -17.45 -29.55 -1.89
C SER A 39 -16.64 -28.52 -2.65
N SER A 40 -17.25 -27.74 -3.55
CA SER A 40 -16.65 -26.49 -4.07
C SER A 40 -16.67 -25.40 -2.98
N GLN A 41 -17.66 -25.42 -2.09
CA GLN A 41 -17.64 -24.74 -0.79
C GLN A 41 -16.96 -25.56 0.34
N GLY A 42 -16.52 -26.78 0.02
CA GLY A 42 -15.80 -27.71 0.89
C GLY A 42 -14.29 -27.70 0.62
N TRP A 43 -13.84 -26.72 -0.16
CA TRP A 43 -12.61 -25.99 0.13
C TRP A 43 -12.93 -24.89 1.15
N ASP A 44 -13.74 -25.23 2.16
CA ASP A 44 -13.40 -24.88 3.52
C ASP A 44 -11.93 -25.23 3.62
N VAL A 45 -11.11 -24.19 3.45
CA VAL A 45 -9.78 -24.13 4.00
C VAL A 45 -9.99 -24.80 5.33
N THR A 46 -9.40 -25.98 5.53
CA THR A 46 -9.09 -26.33 6.89
C THR A 46 -8.29 -25.12 7.33
N GLU A 47 -8.94 -24.15 7.99
CA GLU A 47 -8.36 -23.51 9.15
C GLU A 47 -7.61 -24.67 9.77
N PRO A 48 -6.27 -24.64 9.80
CA PRO A 48 -5.51 -25.79 10.23
C PRO A 48 -6.11 -26.21 11.59
N LYS A 49 -6.93 -27.27 11.55
CA LYS A 49 -7.59 -27.94 12.67
C LYS A 49 -6.72 -29.12 13.12
N GLY A 50 -5.47 -29.15 12.67
CA GLY A 50 -4.36 -29.47 13.56
C GLY A 50 -3.71 -28.14 13.92
N PRO A 51 -3.09 -27.98 15.10
CA PRO A 51 -2.21 -26.84 15.29
C PRO A 51 -1.31 -26.82 14.05
N VAL A 52 -1.24 -25.69 13.34
CA VAL A 52 0.04 -25.40 12.71
C VAL A 52 0.97 -25.57 13.88
N THR A 53 1.80 -26.61 13.90
CA THR A 53 2.87 -26.70 14.86
C THR A 53 3.83 -25.59 14.46
N ILE A 54 3.44 -24.35 14.76
CA ILE A 54 4.27 -23.17 14.93
C ILE A 54 5.01 -23.41 16.23
N GLY A 55 5.75 -24.53 16.30
CA GLY A 55 6.84 -24.66 17.24
C GLY A 55 7.89 -23.62 16.82
N PRO A 56 8.48 -22.86 17.76
CA PRO A 56 9.43 -21.82 17.45
C PRO A 56 10.74 -22.46 16.99
N LYS A 57 10.94 -22.58 15.67
CA LYS A 57 12.29 -22.80 15.11
C LYS A 57 12.74 -21.62 14.25
N HIS A 58 11.90 -21.14 13.32
CA HIS A 58 12.27 -20.02 12.44
C HIS A 58 11.62 -18.69 12.88
N PRO A 59 12.35 -17.55 12.92
CA PRO A 59 11.82 -16.25 13.31
C PRO A 59 10.59 -15.79 12.50
N ILE A 60 10.58 -16.04 11.19
CA ILE A 60 9.45 -15.68 10.30
C ILE A 60 8.14 -16.34 10.75
N LYS A 61 8.17 -17.60 11.20
CA LYS A 61 6.96 -18.29 11.69
C LYS A 61 6.33 -17.58 12.88
N LYS A 62 7.15 -17.02 13.78
CA LYS A 62 6.67 -16.18 14.87
C LYS A 62 6.05 -14.89 14.36
N LEU A 63 6.73 -14.21 13.43
CA LEU A 63 6.23 -12.95 12.85
C LEU A 63 4.88 -13.12 12.16
N MET A 64 4.69 -14.23 11.44
CA MET A 64 3.40 -14.58 10.83
C MET A 64 2.32 -14.84 11.89
N ALA A 65 2.62 -15.59 12.95
CA ALA A 65 1.67 -15.84 14.04
C ALA A 65 1.26 -14.55 14.78
N ASP A 66 2.25 -13.72 15.12
CA ASP A 66 2.02 -12.41 15.77
C ASP A 66 1.20 -11.48 14.85
N ALA A 67 1.48 -11.50 13.54
CA ALA A 67 0.76 -10.69 12.56
C ALA A 67 -0.69 -11.15 12.39
N ARG A 68 -0.93 -12.47 12.32
CA ARG A 68 -2.28 -13.03 12.29
C ARG A 68 -3.10 -12.62 13.51
N ALA A 69 -2.54 -12.78 14.72
CA ALA A 69 -3.23 -12.40 15.95
C ALA A 69 -3.56 -10.90 16.01
N ARG A 70 -2.63 -10.04 15.55
CA ARG A 70 -2.89 -8.59 15.42
C ARG A 70 -3.98 -8.28 14.41
N HIS A 71 -3.99 -8.96 13.27
CA HIS A 71 -5.01 -8.79 12.24
C HIS A 71 -6.39 -9.21 12.76
N GLU A 72 -6.51 -10.36 13.39
CA GLU A 72 -7.76 -10.84 14.01
C GLU A 72 -8.26 -9.87 15.08
N THR A 73 -7.36 -9.35 15.93
CA THR A 73 -7.70 -8.32 16.93
C THR A 73 -8.24 -7.06 16.28
N LEU A 74 -7.66 -6.61 15.17
CA LEU A 74 -8.11 -5.43 14.43
C LEU A 74 -9.54 -5.62 13.90
N LEU A 75 -9.88 -6.81 13.40
CA LEU A 75 -11.21 -7.13 12.89
C LEU A 75 -12.29 -7.18 13.98
N THR A 76 -11.93 -7.46 15.24
CA THR A 76 -12.90 -7.39 16.35
C THR A 76 -13.49 -6.00 16.56
N LYS A 77 -12.83 -4.96 16.04
CA LYS A 77 -13.27 -3.56 16.11
C LYS A 77 -14.24 -3.16 14.99
N ARG A 78 -14.60 -4.09 14.10
CA ARG A 78 -15.48 -3.80 12.95
C ARG A 78 -16.84 -3.28 13.39
N SER A 79 -17.29 -2.22 12.72
CA SER A 79 -18.64 -1.68 12.85
C SER A 79 -19.59 -2.30 11.84
N TYR A 80 -20.79 -2.63 12.30
CA TYR A 80 -21.86 -3.26 11.52
C TYR A 80 -23.12 -2.40 11.44
N SER A 81 -23.12 -1.24 12.10
CA SER A 81 -24.23 -0.29 12.07
C SER A 81 -23.72 1.14 12.07
N LEU A 82 -24.59 2.07 11.68
CA LEU A 82 -24.36 3.52 11.77
C LEU A 82 -24.06 3.96 13.20
N HIS A 83 -24.81 3.43 14.17
CA HIS A 83 -24.62 3.76 15.58
C HIS A 83 -23.24 3.34 16.08
N ASP A 84 -22.83 2.08 15.86
CA ASP A 84 -21.51 1.59 16.29
C ASP A 84 -20.37 2.36 15.62
N ALA A 85 -20.52 2.69 14.33
CA ALA A 85 -19.52 3.46 13.59
C ALA A 85 -19.40 4.90 14.14
N ALA A 86 -20.53 5.56 14.42
CA ALA A 86 -20.55 6.91 14.95
C ALA A 86 -20.02 6.97 16.40
N GLU A 87 -20.34 5.98 17.23
CA GLU A 87 -19.79 5.84 18.58
C GLU A 87 -18.27 5.64 18.54
N ARG A 88 -17.78 4.65 17.78
CA ARG A 88 -16.34 4.38 17.67
C ARG A 88 -15.57 5.55 17.08
N TYR A 89 -16.16 6.26 16.12
CA TYR A 89 -15.62 7.52 15.64
C TYR A 89 -15.43 8.51 16.79
N ARG A 90 -16.47 8.77 17.60
CA ARG A 90 -16.40 9.74 18.70
C ARG A 90 -15.34 9.35 19.72
N ILE A 91 -15.27 8.07 20.07
CA ILE A 91 -14.24 7.53 20.98
C ILE A 91 -12.84 7.76 20.42
N ARG A 92 -12.61 7.47 19.13
CA ARG A 92 -11.28 7.53 18.53
C ARG A 92 -10.84 8.95 18.14
N ARG A 93 -11.78 9.77 17.68
CA ARG A 93 -11.50 11.09 17.07
C ARG A 93 -11.73 12.24 18.04
N GLY A 94 -12.53 12.06 19.09
CA GLY A 94 -12.86 13.12 20.04
C GLY A 94 -13.72 14.24 19.43
N ARG A 95 -14.45 13.94 18.35
CA ARG A 95 -15.39 14.84 17.64
C ARG A 95 -16.64 14.05 17.24
N HIS A 96 -17.75 14.72 16.98
CA HIS A 96 -18.84 14.08 16.22
C HIS A 96 -18.40 13.82 14.77
N PRO A 97 -18.87 12.74 14.10
CA PRO A 97 -18.58 12.53 12.68
C PRO A 97 -19.00 13.75 11.85
N PRO A 98 -18.38 14.05 10.69
CA PRO A 98 -18.82 15.15 9.84
C PRO A 98 -20.26 14.91 9.35
N PRO A 99 -21.02 15.98 9.02
CA PRO A 99 -22.29 15.82 8.32
C PRO A 99 -22.13 15.00 7.02
N GLY A 100 -23.15 14.22 6.65
CA GLY A 100 -23.09 13.25 5.55
C GLY A 100 -22.50 11.87 5.93
N PHE A 101 -22.15 11.66 7.20
CA PHE A 101 -21.59 10.38 7.65
C PHE A 101 -22.56 9.20 7.56
N ASP A 102 -23.86 9.44 7.75
CA ASP A 102 -24.90 8.42 7.57
C ASP A 102 -24.97 7.92 6.13
N LYS A 103 -24.88 8.83 5.15
CA LYS A 103 -24.80 8.49 3.72
C LYS A 103 -23.54 7.73 3.37
N TRP A 104 -22.42 8.12 3.96
CA TRP A 104 -21.17 7.38 3.83
C TRP A 104 -21.29 5.95 4.39
N ILE A 105 -21.91 5.77 5.57
CA ILE A 105 -22.15 4.44 6.14
C ILE A 105 -23.13 3.63 5.28
N GLU A 106 -24.21 4.24 4.78
CA GLU A 106 -25.18 3.60 3.89
C GLU A 106 -24.47 2.99 2.66
N ALA A 107 -23.62 3.77 2.00
CA ALA A 107 -22.82 3.31 0.87
C ALA A 107 -21.77 2.26 1.25
N ALA A 108 -21.13 2.40 2.42
CA ALA A 108 -20.17 1.43 2.91
C ALA A 108 -20.83 0.06 3.19
N MET A 109 -22.03 0.05 3.77
CA MET A 109 -22.80 -1.18 3.98
C MET A 109 -23.30 -1.77 2.66
N ALA A 110 -23.80 -0.94 1.73
CA ALA A 110 -24.28 -1.38 0.43
C ALA A 110 -23.18 -2.01 -0.45
N SER A 111 -21.92 -1.70 -0.18
CA SER A 111 -20.74 -2.24 -0.87
C SER A 111 -20.01 -3.33 -0.08
N ASP A 112 -20.60 -3.84 1.00
CA ASP A 112 -19.99 -4.84 1.91
C ASP A 112 -18.60 -4.43 2.44
N ALA A 113 -18.35 -3.13 2.62
CA ALA A 113 -17.06 -2.63 3.06
C ALA A 113 -16.72 -3.08 4.50
N VAL A 114 -15.44 -3.28 4.75
CA VAL A 114 -14.93 -3.55 6.11
C VAL A 114 -14.68 -2.23 6.82
N ILE A 115 -15.59 -1.86 7.73
CA ILE A 115 -15.51 -0.61 8.47
C ILE A 115 -14.82 -0.83 9.81
N VAL A 116 -13.54 -0.47 9.88
CA VAL A 116 -12.76 -0.41 11.12
C VAL A 116 -12.19 0.99 11.23
N GLU A 117 -12.44 1.70 12.33
CA GLU A 117 -12.02 3.11 12.47
C GLU A 117 -10.50 3.28 12.31
N ASP A 118 -9.68 2.33 12.78
CA ASP A 118 -8.22 2.34 12.59
C ASP A 118 -7.80 2.44 11.09
N TYR A 119 -8.61 1.96 10.13
CA TYR A 119 -8.31 2.06 8.68
C TYR A 119 -8.37 3.48 8.10
N PHE A 120 -8.84 4.44 8.90
CA PHE A 120 -8.95 5.84 8.51
C PHE A 120 -7.97 6.73 9.28
N ASP A 121 -7.09 6.16 10.11
CA ASP A 121 -6.11 6.93 10.88
C ASP A 121 -5.24 7.85 10.04
N ARG A 122 -4.86 7.40 8.85
CA ARG A 122 -4.14 8.23 7.89
C ARG A 122 -4.84 9.57 7.63
N ILE A 123 -6.15 9.58 7.43
CA ILE A 123 -6.94 10.81 7.18
C ILE A 123 -6.73 11.79 8.33
N TYR A 124 -6.93 11.33 9.56
CA TYR A 124 -6.86 12.20 10.73
C TYR A 124 -5.43 12.63 11.03
N LYS A 125 -4.44 11.74 10.86
CA LYS A 125 -3.03 12.10 11.00
C LYS A 125 -2.65 13.20 10.03
N ASP A 126 -3.09 13.10 8.77
CA ASP A 126 -2.77 14.07 7.73
C ASP A 126 -3.53 15.39 7.92
N LEU A 127 -4.79 15.34 8.38
CA LEU A 127 -5.63 16.54 8.59
C LEU A 127 -5.35 17.30 9.89
N THR A 128 -4.85 16.63 10.94
CA THR A 128 -4.65 17.24 12.28
C THR A 128 -3.97 18.61 12.23
N PRO A 129 -2.82 18.81 11.57
CA PRO A 129 -2.17 20.12 11.60
C PRO A 129 -2.96 21.22 10.86
N TYR A 130 -3.85 20.88 9.92
CA TYR A 130 -4.67 21.87 9.20
C TYR A 130 -5.79 22.46 10.06
N TRP A 131 -6.25 21.76 11.10
CA TRP A 131 -7.23 22.29 12.06
C TRP A 131 -6.70 23.47 12.89
N ALA A 132 -5.38 23.66 12.96
CA ALA A 132 -4.78 24.81 13.63
C ALA A 132 -4.68 26.05 12.72
N LEU A 133 -4.87 25.88 11.41
CA LEU A 133 -4.80 26.96 10.42
C LEU A 133 -6.18 27.63 10.23
N ASP A 134 -6.16 28.86 9.71
CA ASP A 134 -7.37 29.64 9.41
C ASP A 134 -8.20 28.96 8.29
N PRO A 135 -9.48 28.60 8.54
CA PRO A 135 -10.29 27.85 7.58
C PRO A 135 -10.55 28.62 6.28
N GLN A 136 -10.76 29.94 6.35
CA GLN A 136 -10.98 30.76 5.16
C GLN A 136 -9.74 30.78 4.25
N THR A 137 -8.56 30.89 4.84
CA THR A 137 -7.28 30.84 4.12
C THR A 137 -7.08 29.48 3.46
N LEU A 138 -7.41 28.39 4.16
CA LEU A 138 -7.35 27.04 3.59
C LEU A 138 -8.30 26.90 2.39
N ALA A 139 -9.56 27.29 2.53
CA ALA A 139 -10.54 27.23 1.46
C ALA A 139 -10.10 28.05 0.24
N ARG A 140 -9.63 29.29 0.45
CA ARG A 140 -9.09 30.16 -0.60
C ARG A 140 -7.91 29.51 -1.34
N ARG A 141 -6.93 28.98 -0.60
CA ARG A 141 -5.73 28.35 -1.19
C ARG A 141 -6.07 27.05 -1.93
N ALA A 142 -7.00 26.27 -1.40
CA ALA A 142 -7.47 25.04 -2.04
C ALA A 142 -8.20 25.34 -3.37
N SER A 143 -9.09 26.33 -3.36
CA SER A 143 -9.87 26.76 -4.53
C SER A 143 -8.99 27.34 -5.65
N ALA A 144 -7.92 28.03 -5.28
CA ALA A 144 -7.04 28.75 -6.20
C ALA A 144 -5.88 27.90 -6.75
N TRP A 145 -5.73 26.65 -6.34
CA TRP A 145 -4.60 25.82 -6.77
C TRP A 145 -4.66 25.51 -8.28
N HIS A 146 -3.52 25.13 -8.87
CA HIS A 146 -3.39 24.94 -10.32
C HIS A 146 -4.20 23.77 -10.89
N TRP A 147 -4.39 22.71 -10.10
CA TRP A 147 -5.19 21.55 -10.47
C TRP A 147 -6.09 21.14 -9.32
N VAL A 148 -7.40 21.26 -9.50
CA VAL A 148 -8.37 21.09 -8.42
C VAL A 148 -9.52 20.24 -8.92
N VAL A 149 -9.95 19.27 -8.11
CA VAL A 149 -11.29 18.70 -8.26
C VAL A 149 -12.24 19.51 -7.42
N LYS A 150 -13.20 20.19 -8.06
CA LYS A 150 -14.21 21.02 -7.40
C LYS A 150 -15.55 20.28 -7.39
N VAL A 151 -16.19 20.24 -6.24
CA VAL A 151 -17.57 19.75 -6.09
C VAL A 151 -18.49 20.92 -5.81
N ARG A 152 -19.54 21.10 -6.62
CA ARG A 152 -20.59 22.10 -6.40
C ARG A 152 -21.95 21.49 -6.61
N ASN A 153 -22.88 21.65 -5.67
CA ASN A 153 -24.24 21.11 -5.77
C ASN A 153 -24.29 19.62 -6.19
N GLY A 154 -23.37 18.82 -5.67
CA GLY A 154 -23.30 17.40 -5.99
C GLY A 154 -22.64 17.02 -7.31
N GLU A 155 -22.04 17.97 -8.03
CA GLU A 155 -21.34 17.74 -9.30
C GLU A 155 -19.83 17.97 -9.15
N ALA A 156 -19.02 17.00 -9.58
CA ALA A 156 -17.56 17.06 -9.53
C ALA A 156 -16.94 17.42 -10.89
N THR A 157 -16.06 18.41 -10.89
CA THR A 157 -15.37 18.92 -12.09
C THR A 157 -13.87 19.06 -11.83
N GLY A 158 -13.05 18.70 -12.83
CA GLY A 158 -11.60 18.89 -12.80
C GLY A 158 -11.24 20.24 -13.43
N VAL A 159 -10.52 21.09 -12.70
CA VAL A 159 -10.11 22.44 -13.13
C VAL A 159 -8.59 22.52 -13.16
N GLY A 160 -8.02 22.96 -14.29
CA GLY A 160 -6.57 23.17 -14.48
C GLY A 160 -6.09 22.77 -15.88
N ASP A 161 -4.89 23.22 -16.27
CA ASP A 161 -4.31 22.87 -17.58
C ASP A 161 -3.70 21.46 -17.57
N THR A 162 -4.36 20.53 -18.26
CA THR A 162 -3.94 19.14 -18.39
C THR A 162 -3.33 18.82 -19.76
N LYS A 163 -3.04 19.83 -20.59
CA LYS A 163 -2.42 19.61 -21.90
C LYS A 163 -1.07 18.90 -21.74
N ASP A 164 -0.87 17.83 -22.51
CA ASP A 164 0.34 17.01 -22.52
C ASP A 164 0.68 16.35 -21.16
N ARG A 165 -0.30 16.21 -20.26
CA ARG A 165 -0.15 15.54 -18.97
C ARG A 165 -0.79 14.16 -18.95
N VAL A 166 -0.23 13.30 -18.09
CA VAL A 166 -0.89 12.05 -17.66
C VAL A 166 -2.28 12.33 -17.08
N PRO A 167 -3.26 11.42 -17.21
CA PRO A 167 -4.67 11.73 -16.93
C PRO A 167 -5.03 11.70 -15.43
N TRP A 168 -4.13 12.07 -14.53
CA TRP A 168 -4.36 11.93 -13.08
C TRP A 168 -5.51 12.78 -12.56
N LEU A 169 -5.62 14.05 -12.99
CA LEU A 169 -6.76 14.90 -12.60
C LEU A 169 -8.09 14.29 -13.04
N GLN A 170 -8.13 13.74 -14.26
CA GLN A 170 -9.33 13.08 -14.79
C GLN A 170 -9.70 11.86 -13.95
N LEU A 171 -8.74 10.98 -13.64
CA LEU A 171 -8.98 9.76 -12.85
C LEU A 171 -9.50 10.07 -11.44
N TRP A 172 -8.96 11.08 -10.76
CA TRP A 172 -9.47 11.51 -9.46
C TRP A 172 -10.82 12.20 -9.57
N THR A 173 -11.04 13.02 -10.60
CA THR A 173 -12.36 13.64 -10.85
C THR A 173 -13.42 12.57 -11.04
N ASP A 174 -13.13 11.53 -11.84
CA ASP A 174 -14.07 10.45 -12.10
C ASP A 174 -14.31 9.56 -10.86
N LEU A 175 -13.31 9.39 -9.99
CA LEU A 175 -13.55 8.79 -8.67
C LEU A 175 -14.52 9.63 -7.84
N VAL A 176 -14.32 10.95 -7.76
CA VAL A 176 -15.18 11.82 -6.95
C VAL A 176 -16.61 11.89 -7.50
N LYS A 177 -16.80 11.84 -8.83
CA LYS A 177 -18.13 11.80 -9.45
C LYS A 177 -19.01 10.66 -8.93
N ASP A 178 -18.43 9.51 -8.57
CA ASP A 178 -19.18 8.35 -8.09
C ASP A 178 -19.98 8.64 -6.81
N PHE A 179 -19.55 9.63 -6.01
CA PHE A 179 -20.19 9.99 -4.72
C PHE A 179 -20.41 11.50 -4.55
N ALA A 180 -20.17 12.31 -5.59
CA ALA A 180 -20.24 13.77 -5.51
C ALA A 180 -21.60 14.27 -5.02
N LYS A 181 -22.70 13.60 -5.39
CA LYS A 181 -24.08 13.97 -5.00
C LYS A 181 -24.30 14.02 -3.48
N GLU A 182 -23.52 13.26 -2.73
CA GLU A 182 -23.61 13.17 -1.27
C GLU A 182 -22.53 14.00 -0.56
N LEU A 183 -21.74 14.78 -1.31
CA LEU A 183 -20.73 15.69 -0.78
C LEU A 183 -21.27 17.13 -0.68
N PRO A 184 -20.78 17.91 0.32
CA PRO A 184 -20.92 19.37 0.29
C PRO A 184 -20.03 20.00 -0.79
N ASP A 185 -20.14 21.32 -0.95
CA ASP A 185 -19.17 22.09 -1.72
C ASP A 185 -17.74 21.86 -1.15
N VAL A 186 -16.82 21.40 -1.98
CA VAL A 186 -15.44 21.13 -1.55
C VAL A 186 -14.45 21.24 -2.71
N ASP A 187 -13.24 21.74 -2.42
CA ASP A 187 -12.15 21.87 -3.39
C ASP A 187 -10.97 20.98 -2.96
N MET A 188 -10.61 20.02 -3.81
CA MET A 188 -9.53 19.04 -3.60
C MET A 188 -8.32 19.39 -4.51
N PRO A 189 -7.35 20.18 -4.02
CA PRO A 189 -6.14 20.56 -4.77
C PRO A 189 -5.17 19.37 -4.88
N ILE A 190 -4.80 18.98 -6.10
CA ILE A 190 -4.00 17.78 -6.32
C ILE A 190 -2.50 18.09 -6.56
N ASN A 191 -1.66 17.21 -6.04
CA ASN A 191 -0.27 17.10 -6.47
C ASN A 191 -0.21 16.32 -7.79
N TYR A 192 0.24 16.98 -8.85
CA TYR A 192 0.43 16.38 -10.18
C TYR A 192 1.85 15.82 -10.40
N MET A 193 2.67 15.69 -9.35
CA MET A 193 4.00 15.08 -9.43
C MET A 193 4.00 13.64 -8.91
N ASP A 194 4.93 12.81 -9.39
CA ASP A 194 5.19 11.49 -8.81
C ASP A 194 5.66 11.65 -7.36
N GLU A 195 6.61 12.57 -7.11
CA GLU A 195 7.20 12.82 -5.80
C GLU A 195 6.32 13.71 -4.89
N PRO A 196 6.37 13.50 -3.56
CA PRO A 196 5.76 14.40 -2.59
C PRO A 196 6.51 15.74 -2.52
N ARG A 197 5.79 16.78 -2.09
CA ARG A 197 6.13 18.19 -2.21
C ARG A 197 6.10 18.95 -0.88
N LEU A 198 5.51 18.44 0.20
CA LEU A 198 5.41 19.19 1.46
C LEU A 198 6.30 18.57 2.54
N LEU A 199 7.35 19.30 2.95
CA LEU A 199 8.28 18.93 4.03
C LEU A 199 8.30 20.05 5.08
N VAL A 200 7.25 20.10 5.90
CA VAL A 200 7.13 21.10 6.97
C VAL A 200 8.10 20.74 8.10
N PRO A 201 8.98 21.66 8.55
CA PRO A 201 9.88 21.43 9.67
C PRO A 201 9.15 20.90 10.91
N PHE A 202 9.80 19.97 11.62
CA PHE A 202 9.19 19.27 12.76
C PHE A 202 8.63 20.23 13.80
N GLU A 203 9.38 21.26 14.15
CA GLU A 203 9.00 22.24 15.17
C GLU A 203 7.77 23.06 14.76
N GLU A 204 7.59 23.34 13.48
CA GLU A 204 6.43 24.06 12.96
C GLU A 204 5.20 23.14 12.94
N LEU A 205 5.37 21.92 12.43
CA LEU A 205 4.30 20.94 12.37
C LEU A 205 3.80 20.54 13.77
N SER A 206 4.71 20.31 14.72
CA SER A 206 4.37 19.91 16.08
C SER A 206 3.56 21.00 16.79
N LYS A 207 3.90 22.28 16.62
CA LYS A 207 3.10 23.39 17.16
C LYS A 207 1.66 23.36 16.65
N LEU A 208 1.46 23.09 15.35
CA LEU A 208 0.12 22.99 14.77
C LEU A 208 -0.65 21.79 15.33
N VAL A 209 0.01 20.65 15.49
CA VAL A 209 -0.59 19.44 16.09
C VAL A 209 -0.97 19.68 17.56
N ASP A 210 -0.09 20.31 18.35
CA ASP A 210 -0.34 20.63 19.75
C ASP A 210 -1.48 21.64 19.92
N GLN A 211 -1.54 22.63 19.02
CA GLN A 211 -2.62 23.60 18.98
C GLN A 211 -3.96 22.94 18.64
N GLU A 212 -4.01 22.03 17.66
CA GLU A 212 -5.22 21.26 17.36
C GLU A 212 -5.65 20.44 18.58
N GLY A 213 -4.74 19.69 19.20
CA GLY A 213 -5.04 18.84 20.35
C GLY A 213 -5.57 19.64 21.55
N SER A 214 -5.00 20.83 21.78
CA SER A 214 -5.45 21.74 22.84
C SER A 214 -6.83 22.33 22.57
N ASN A 215 -7.13 22.62 21.30
CA ASN A 215 -8.38 23.25 20.86
C ASN A 215 -9.50 22.25 20.56
N ARG A 216 -9.18 20.96 20.40
CA ARG A 216 -10.15 19.92 20.06
C ARG A 216 -11.27 19.84 21.10
N ARG A 217 -12.50 19.99 20.65
CA ARG A 217 -13.70 19.82 21.49
C ARG A 217 -14.76 19.01 20.76
N MET A 218 -15.62 18.36 21.54
CA MET A 218 -16.86 17.76 21.06
C MET A 218 -18.01 18.62 21.60
N PRO A 219 -18.66 19.44 20.76
CA PRO A 219 -19.73 20.33 21.22
C PRO A 219 -20.92 19.52 21.74
N PRO A 220 -21.72 20.05 22.70
CA PRO A 220 -22.99 19.44 23.08
C PRO A 220 -23.94 19.30 21.89
N VAL A 221 -24.77 18.25 21.85
CA VAL A 221 -25.70 17.95 20.75
C VAL A 221 -26.54 19.16 20.31
N LYS A 222 -26.99 20.00 21.26
CA LYS A 222 -27.79 21.21 21.00
C LYS A 222 -27.05 22.34 20.26
N GLU A 223 -25.71 22.31 20.26
CA GLU A 223 -24.84 23.31 19.63
C GLU A 223 -24.29 22.85 18.28
N VAL A 224 -24.57 21.60 17.90
CA VAL A 224 -24.10 21.00 16.65
C VAL A 224 -24.87 21.55 15.46
N MET A 225 -24.12 21.88 14.41
CA MET A 225 -24.63 22.25 13.10
C MET A 225 -24.47 21.07 12.13
N THR A 226 -25.48 20.82 11.30
CA THR A 226 -25.50 19.67 10.37
C THR A 226 -25.36 20.08 8.90
N GLU A 227 -25.24 21.36 8.62
CA GLU A 227 -25.18 21.90 7.25
C GLU A 227 -23.86 22.66 7.05
N PHE A 228 -23.16 22.33 5.97
CA PHE A 228 -21.95 23.03 5.54
C PHE A 228 -22.30 24.39 4.93
N LYS A 229 -21.38 25.35 5.04
CA LYS A 229 -21.48 26.60 4.27
C LYS A 229 -21.24 26.35 2.79
N SER A 230 -21.92 27.12 1.94
CA SER A 230 -21.65 27.11 0.50
C SER A 230 -20.36 27.86 0.15
N LEU A 231 -19.68 27.41 -0.90
CA LEU A 231 -18.48 28.07 -1.45
C LEU A 231 -18.79 29.11 -2.55
N ALA A 232 -20.07 29.42 -2.82
CA ALA A 232 -20.47 30.36 -3.88
C ALA A 232 -19.77 31.73 -3.80
N LYS A 233 -19.67 32.31 -2.59
CA LYS A 233 -18.96 33.58 -2.39
C LYS A 233 -17.48 33.48 -2.78
N LEU A 234 -16.84 32.35 -2.46
CA LEU A 234 -15.45 32.12 -2.81
C LEU A 234 -15.25 31.96 -4.32
N ASP A 235 -16.20 31.32 -5.00
CA ASP A 235 -16.18 31.18 -6.45
C ASP A 235 -16.33 32.54 -7.16
N ASP A 236 -17.18 33.43 -6.64
CA ASP A 236 -17.34 34.79 -7.15
C ASP A 236 -16.07 35.63 -7.00
N GLU A 237 -15.31 35.42 -5.90
CA GLU A 237 -14.06 36.12 -5.62
C GLU A 237 -12.91 35.74 -6.58
N LYS A 238 -12.95 34.57 -7.22
CA LYS A 238 -11.93 34.07 -8.17
C LYS A 238 -10.49 34.28 -7.66
N PRO A 239 -10.15 33.72 -6.48
CA PRO A 239 -8.84 33.92 -5.87
C PRO A 239 -7.72 33.46 -6.82
N GLN A 240 -6.63 34.23 -6.84
CA GLN A 240 -5.44 33.87 -7.60
C GLN A 240 -4.63 32.78 -6.86
N PRO A 241 -3.95 31.87 -7.59
CA PRO A 241 -3.13 30.84 -6.97
C PRO A 241 -2.10 31.45 -6.00
N TYR A 242 -2.04 30.90 -4.79
CA TYR A 242 -0.98 31.22 -3.84
C TYR A 242 0.28 30.42 -4.21
N ASP A 243 1.39 31.12 -4.44
CA ASP A 243 2.67 30.49 -4.77
C ASP A 243 3.59 30.46 -3.53
N PRO A 244 3.74 29.31 -2.85
CA PRO A 244 4.65 29.21 -1.71
C PRO A 244 6.11 29.16 -2.19
N THR A 245 7.06 29.24 -1.26
CA THR A 245 8.48 29.04 -1.62
C THR A 245 8.73 27.59 -2.05
N TRP A 246 9.23 27.41 -3.28
CA TRP A 246 9.61 26.12 -3.84
C TRP A 246 11.13 25.91 -3.88
N TYR A 247 11.59 24.83 -3.27
CA TYR A 247 12.94 24.31 -3.35
C TYR A 247 13.02 23.26 -4.47
N ASN A 248 13.68 23.62 -5.58
CA ASN A 248 13.71 22.81 -6.81
C ASN A 248 15.06 22.11 -7.08
N SER A 249 16.09 22.32 -6.25
CA SER A 249 17.44 21.78 -6.51
C SER A 249 17.64 20.35 -5.95
N SER A 250 17.84 19.38 -6.83
CA SER A 250 17.91 17.94 -6.51
C SER A 250 19.06 17.51 -5.60
N ASN A 251 20.13 18.30 -5.43
CA ASN A 251 21.32 17.88 -4.69
C ASN A 251 21.14 17.83 -3.16
N ASN A 252 20.05 18.38 -2.62
CA ASN A 252 19.89 18.58 -1.17
C ASN A 252 18.53 18.14 -0.60
N TYR A 253 17.81 17.22 -1.26
CA TYR A 253 16.50 16.76 -0.74
C TYR A 253 16.60 16.20 0.69
N TRP A 254 17.66 15.46 1.01
CA TRP A 254 17.87 14.94 2.37
C TRP A 254 17.99 16.04 3.44
N GLU A 255 18.61 17.18 3.10
CA GLU A 255 18.72 18.33 4.04
C GLU A 255 17.35 18.97 4.32
N LEU A 256 16.44 18.94 3.33
CA LEU A 256 15.05 19.34 3.53
C LEU A 256 14.28 18.29 4.35
N ALA A 257 14.53 17.00 4.08
CA ALA A 257 13.82 15.90 4.73
C ALA A 257 14.20 15.77 6.21
N ARG A 258 15.49 15.79 6.56
CA ARG A 258 15.95 15.49 7.93
C ARG A 258 15.45 16.47 8.99
N VAL A 259 15.13 17.72 8.62
CA VAL A 259 14.58 18.72 9.55
C VAL A 259 13.08 18.53 9.84
N THR A 260 12.43 17.61 9.14
CA THR A 260 11.04 17.19 9.44
C THR A 260 10.99 16.03 10.44
N CYS A 261 12.13 15.40 10.70
CA CYS A 261 12.25 14.35 11.69
C CYS A 261 12.21 14.89 13.12
N ASP A 262 11.63 14.10 14.02
CA ASP A 262 11.66 14.35 15.46
C ASP A 262 13.12 14.50 15.95
N PRO A 263 13.43 15.48 16.81
CA PRO A 263 14.77 15.74 17.32
C PRO A 263 15.49 14.53 17.93
N ASN A 264 14.75 13.56 18.44
CA ASN A 264 15.29 12.35 19.09
C ASN A 264 15.56 11.20 18.11
N THR A 265 15.27 11.38 16.82
CA THR A 265 15.48 10.34 15.81
C THR A 265 16.87 10.42 15.17
N PRO A 266 17.47 9.27 14.77
CA PRO A 266 18.83 9.24 14.25
C PRO A 266 19.07 10.12 13.03
N SER A 267 18.09 10.27 12.14
CA SER A 267 18.27 11.04 10.90
C SER A 267 18.29 12.55 11.09
N ARG A 268 17.72 13.09 12.18
CA ARG A 268 17.66 14.54 12.44
C ARG A 268 18.99 15.25 12.19
N ASN A 269 20.05 14.66 12.76
CA ASN A 269 21.40 15.22 12.75
C ASN A 269 22.32 14.54 11.71
N ALA A 270 21.80 13.59 10.93
CA ALA A 270 22.56 12.94 9.87
C ALA A 270 22.55 13.83 8.63
N GLN A 271 23.62 14.58 8.38
CA GLN A 271 23.76 15.37 7.15
C GLN A 271 23.94 14.47 5.93
N GLN A 272 23.63 15.01 4.75
CA GLN A 272 23.84 14.33 3.48
C GLN A 272 25.33 14.00 3.29
N VAL A 273 25.60 12.83 2.69
CA VAL A 273 26.95 12.38 2.38
C VAL A 273 27.54 13.28 1.28
N SER A 274 28.74 13.80 1.52
CA SER A 274 29.42 14.74 0.62
C SER A 274 29.99 14.08 -0.64
N ASP A 275 30.38 12.81 -0.57
CA ASP A 275 30.86 12.02 -1.71
C ASP A 275 30.00 10.79 -1.96
N LEU A 276 29.27 10.82 -3.07
CA LEU A 276 28.41 9.72 -3.51
C LEU A 276 29.05 8.83 -4.60
N LYS A 277 30.31 9.08 -4.99
CA LYS A 277 30.99 8.32 -6.06
C LYS A 277 31.41 6.92 -5.62
N GLY A 278 31.81 6.77 -4.36
CA GLY A 278 32.20 5.50 -3.76
C GLY A 278 31.05 4.50 -3.65
N PRO A 279 31.31 3.23 -3.25
CA PRO A 279 30.27 2.24 -3.02
C PRO A 279 29.30 2.69 -1.92
N VAL A 280 28.16 2.00 -1.83
CA VAL A 280 27.20 2.21 -0.75
C VAL A 280 27.78 1.71 0.58
N ASP A 281 27.82 2.58 1.59
CA ASP A 281 28.19 2.16 2.95
C ASP A 281 26.97 1.59 3.66
N TYR A 282 27.04 0.30 4.00
CA TYR A 282 26.04 -0.36 4.82
C TYR A 282 26.36 -0.10 6.30
N PRO A 283 25.33 0.06 7.14
CA PRO A 283 25.56 0.20 8.57
C PRO A 283 26.19 -1.09 9.12
N THR A 284 27.38 -0.98 9.74
CA THR A 284 28.07 -2.09 10.41
C THR A 284 27.29 -2.53 11.64
N ASP A 285 27.14 -3.84 11.83
CA ASP A 285 26.44 -4.46 12.96
C ASP A 285 25.01 -3.91 13.19
N TRP A 286 24.32 -3.57 12.10
CA TRP A 286 22.98 -2.97 12.16
C TRP A 286 21.93 -3.94 12.68
N ASN A 287 21.68 -3.86 13.99
CA ASN A 287 20.51 -4.47 14.61
C ASN A 287 19.35 -3.47 14.62
N ALA A 288 18.60 -3.45 13.52
CA ALA A 288 17.47 -2.53 13.36
C ALA A 288 16.46 -2.68 14.51
N PRO A 289 16.05 -1.58 15.19
CA PRO A 289 15.11 -1.66 16.31
C PRO A 289 13.71 -2.13 15.88
N TYR A 290 13.42 -2.03 14.59
CA TYR A 290 12.18 -2.49 13.97
C TYR A 290 12.24 -3.95 13.49
N ALA A 291 13.36 -4.65 13.66
CA ALA A 291 13.54 -6.05 13.27
C ALA A 291 13.45 -7.01 14.46
N TYR A 292 13.07 -8.26 14.18
CA TYR A 292 13.15 -9.40 15.08
C TYR A 292 14.04 -10.46 14.45
N ARG A 293 15.26 -10.62 15.00
CA ARG A 293 16.28 -11.55 14.50
C ARG A 293 16.53 -11.40 12.99
N GLY A 294 16.75 -10.15 12.55
CA GLY A 294 17.04 -9.81 11.15
C GLY A 294 15.81 -9.54 10.27
N TYR A 295 14.60 -9.93 10.67
CA TYR A 295 13.40 -9.77 9.83
C TYR A 295 12.48 -8.67 10.34
N ILE A 296 11.84 -7.90 9.45
CA ILE A 296 10.97 -6.79 9.86
C ILE A 296 9.86 -7.24 10.81
N LYS A 297 9.78 -6.61 11.99
CA LYS A 297 8.69 -6.75 12.96
C LYS A 297 7.76 -5.53 12.93
N ASN A 298 8.32 -4.34 12.91
CA ASN A 298 7.59 -3.08 12.86
C ASN A 298 7.72 -2.45 11.47
N TRP A 299 6.68 -2.62 10.65
CA TRP A 299 6.65 -2.15 9.27
C TRP A 299 6.68 -0.63 9.15
N THR A 300 5.89 0.08 9.96
CA THR A 300 5.85 1.55 9.92
C THR A 300 7.22 2.15 10.25
N ALA A 301 7.95 1.56 11.21
CA ALA A 301 9.32 1.98 11.52
C ALA A 301 10.34 1.59 10.44
N ALA A 302 10.15 0.47 9.74
CA ALA A 302 10.98 0.06 8.61
C ALA A 302 10.74 0.91 7.33
N GLN A 303 9.58 1.55 7.21
CA GLN A 303 9.30 2.54 6.16
C GLN A 303 9.85 3.93 6.49
N ASP A 304 10.10 4.23 7.77
CA ASP A 304 10.43 5.58 8.24
C ASP A 304 11.91 5.94 8.01
N PRO A 305 12.22 6.90 7.11
CA PRO A 305 13.59 7.36 6.90
C PRO A 305 14.16 8.13 8.10
N CYS A 306 13.34 8.64 9.01
CA CYS A 306 13.82 9.29 10.23
C CYS A 306 14.57 8.33 11.16
N LEU A 307 14.25 7.03 11.10
CA LEU A 307 14.90 5.96 11.86
C LEU A 307 16.08 5.32 11.12
N GLN A 308 16.28 5.67 9.85
CA GLN A 308 17.19 4.97 8.94
C GLN A 308 18.12 5.96 8.21
N PRO A 309 19.10 6.55 8.91
CA PRO A 309 19.96 7.59 8.33
C PRO A 309 20.77 7.09 7.14
N HIS A 310 21.04 5.79 7.03
CA HIS A 310 21.76 5.21 5.90
C HIS A 310 21.00 5.35 4.57
N LEU A 311 19.66 5.51 4.57
CA LEU A 311 18.88 5.67 3.34
C LEU A 311 19.26 6.90 2.52
N ARG A 312 19.81 7.95 3.16
CA ARG A 312 20.30 9.17 2.50
C ARG A 312 21.27 8.92 1.35
N GLN A 313 21.95 7.78 1.39
CA GLN A 313 22.98 7.39 0.44
C GLN A 313 22.68 6.09 -0.32
N MET A 314 21.49 5.49 -0.15
CA MET A 314 21.15 4.20 -0.76
C MET A 314 19.68 4.03 -1.20
N HIS A 315 18.91 5.12 -1.21
CA HIS A 315 17.58 5.18 -1.79
C HIS A 315 17.50 6.37 -2.75
N GLY A 316 17.02 6.14 -3.98
CA GLY A 316 17.16 7.14 -5.04
C GLY A 316 16.40 8.46 -4.78
N SER A 317 15.31 8.43 -4.00
CA SER A 317 14.60 9.63 -3.52
C SER A 317 15.51 10.60 -2.75
N PHE A 318 16.49 10.10 -1.99
CA PHE A 318 17.38 10.94 -1.19
C PHE A 318 18.73 11.20 -1.85
N VAL A 319 19.14 10.30 -2.75
CA VAL A 319 20.41 10.41 -3.48
C VAL A 319 20.29 11.37 -4.68
N GLN A 320 19.27 11.16 -5.52
CA GLN A 320 19.07 11.91 -6.75
C GLN A 320 17.64 11.69 -7.27
N PRO A 321 16.62 12.34 -6.69
CA PRO A 321 15.23 12.20 -7.14
C PRO A 321 15.09 12.63 -8.61
N LEU A 322 14.07 12.10 -9.31
CA LEU A 322 13.87 12.40 -10.73
C LEU A 322 13.45 13.86 -10.90
N SER A 323 12.52 14.31 -10.06
CA SER A 323 12.08 15.68 -9.98
C SER A 323 12.07 16.17 -8.52
N LEU A 324 12.22 17.48 -8.33
CA LEU A 324 12.11 18.08 -7.01
C LEU A 324 11.38 19.41 -7.12
N SER A 325 10.29 19.55 -6.37
CA SER A 325 9.60 20.80 -6.13
C SER A 325 8.93 20.74 -4.78
N THR A 326 9.69 21.12 -3.75
CA THR A 326 9.27 20.96 -2.35
C THR A 326 9.05 22.31 -1.69
N SER A 327 8.01 22.43 -0.88
CA SER A 327 7.81 23.55 0.04
C SER A 327 7.98 23.10 1.50
N LYS A 328 8.36 24.06 2.35
CA LYS A 328 8.38 23.90 3.80
C LYS A 328 7.11 24.41 4.48
N GLU A 329 6.19 24.98 3.71
CA GLU A 329 4.92 25.49 4.22
C GLU A 329 3.83 24.41 4.18
N LEU A 330 2.95 24.42 5.19
CA LEU A 330 1.76 23.59 5.17
C LEU A 330 0.68 24.27 4.32
N ILE A 331 0.52 23.81 3.08
CA ILE A 331 -0.53 24.25 2.15
C ILE A 331 -1.48 23.10 1.78
N PRO A 332 -2.74 23.39 1.44
CA PRO A 332 -3.67 22.36 0.97
C PRO A 332 -3.12 21.59 -0.24
N MET A 333 -2.88 20.27 -0.07
CA MET A 333 -2.41 19.43 -1.17
C MET A 333 -2.73 17.95 -0.93
N PHE A 334 -3.30 17.31 -1.94
CA PHE A 334 -3.63 15.89 -1.96
C PHE A 334 -2.64 15.12 -2.83
N GLY A 335 -2.16 13.97 -2.35
CA GLY A 335 -1.15 13.17 -3.05
C GLY A 335 -1.44 11.67 -3.05
N GLY A 336 -1.00 10.97 -4.10
CA GLY A 336 -1.18 9.52 -4.21
C GLY A 336 -0.27 8.69 -3.29
N SER A 337 0.85 9.28 -2.87
CA SER A 337 1.80 8.71 -1.91
C SER A 337 2.65 9.83 -1.32
N LYS A 338 3.33 9.54 -0.21
CA LYS A 338 4.28 10.48 0.42
C LYS A 338 5.28 9.75 1.31
N LEU A 339 6.41 10.35 1.66
CA LEU A 339 7.23 9.79 2.75
C LEU A 339 6.49 9.96 4.08
N PRO A 340 6.70 9.10 5.10
CA PRO A 340 6.05 9.24 6.41
C PRO A 340 6.16 10.63 7.06
N MET A 341 7.20 11.39 6.71
CA MET A 341 7.49 12.73 7.21
C MET A 341 6.90 13.89 6.37
N ASN A 342 6.32 13.60 5.21
CA ASN A 342 5.66 14.58 4.35
C ASN A 342 4.22 14.89 4.81
N ASN A 343 3.66 16.00 4.31
CA ASN A 343 2.42 16.60 4.85
C ASN A 343 1.22 16.68 3.89
N GLU A 344 1.27 16.05 2.71
CA GLU A 344 0.09 15.93 1.85
C GLU A 344 -0.99 15.07 2.50
N MET A 345 -2.25 15.31 2.13
CA MET A 345 -3.36 14.43 2.43
C MET A 345 -3.36 13.26 1.46
N LEU A 346 -3.16 12.04 1.97
CA LEU A 346 -3.12 10.87 1.09
C LEU A 346 -4.48 10.54 0.50
N ILE A 347 -4.51 10.29 -0.80
CA ILE A 347 -5.61 9.70 -1.58
C ILE A 347 -5.10 8.46 -2.32
N PRO A 348 -6.00 7.60 -2.83
CA PRO A 348 -5.59 6.51 -3.71
C PRO A 348 -4.79 7.04 -4.89
N GLY A 349 -3.58 6.50 -5.08
CA GLY A 349 -2.73 6.90 -6.20
C GLY A 349 -3.47 6.76 -7.54
N ALA A 350 -3.37 7.77 -8.41
CA ALA A 350 -4.10 7.78 -9.68
C ALA A 350 -3.84 6.52 -10.52
N MET A 351 -2.63 5.95 -10.43
CA MET A 351 -2.28 4.70 -11.12
C MET A 351 -3.09 3.47 -10.66
N TYR A 352 -3.76 3.51 -9.50
CA TYR A 352 -4.68 2.45 -9.08
C TYR A 352 -6.09 2.59 -9.66
N LEU A 353 -6.41 3.77 -10.22
CA LEU A 353 -7.72 4.10 -10.79
C LEU A 353 -7.80 3.87 -12.30
N THR A 354 -6.68 3.60 -12.97
CA THR A 354 -6.63 3.38 -14.42
C THR A 354 -6.79 1.91 -14.80
N ASP A 355 -7.42 1.66 -15.94
CA ASP A 355 -7.50 0.33 -16.56
C ASP A 355 -6.23 -0.06 -17.33
N ASN A 356 -5.22 0.83 -17.40
CA ASN A 356 -3.96 0.53 -18.06
C ASN A 356 -3.26 -0.67 -17.39
N GLU A 357 -3.20 -1.80 -18.12
CA GLU A 357 -2.61 -3.06 -17.63
C GLU A 357 -1.15 -2.92 -17.18
N PHE A 358 -0.42 -1.89 -17.62
CA PHE A 358 0.93 -1.61 -17.12
C PHE A 358 0.95 -1.32 -15.62
N TYR A 359 -0.08 -0.64 -15.10
CA TYR A 359 -0.22 -0.31 -13.68
C TYR A 359 -1.15 -1.28 -12.95
N SER A 360 -2.33 -1.56 -13.52
CA SER A 360 -3.35 -2.38 -12.87
C SER A 360 -3.01 -3.88 -12.86
N GLY A 361 -2.19 -4.32 -13.81
CA GLY A 361 -1.94 -5.72 -14.12
C GLY A 361 -3.12 -6.46 -14.78
N GLY A 362 -4.22 -5.74 -15.07
CA GLY A 362 -5.46 -6.27 -15.62
C GLY A 362 -6.22 -7.21 -14.66
N GLU A 363 -7.30 -7.81 -15.15
CA GLU A 363 -8.18 -8.68 -14.33
C GLU A 363 -7.65 -10.11 -14.15
N LYS A 364 -6.62 -10.51 -14.89
CA LYS A 364 -6.03 -11.85 -14.75
C LYS A 364 -5.19 -11.93 -13.48
N MET A 365 -5.54 -12.84 -12.57
CA MET A 365 -4.85 -13.00 -11.28
C MET A 365 -3.69 -14.00 -11.30
N GLY A 366 -3.50 -14.75 -12.39
CA GLY A 366 -2.53 -15.85 -12.50
C GLY A 366 -3.11 -17.22 -12.15
N PRO A 367 -2.35 -18.32 -12.38
CA PRO A 367 -2.81 -19.69 -12.13
C PRO A 367 -2.88 -20.02 -10.63
N ALA A 368 -3.42 -21.19 -10.29
CA ALA A 368 -3.41 -21.71 -8.92
C ALA A 368 -1.96 -21.91 -8.41
N TRP A 369 -1.77 -21.85 -7.08
CA TRP A 369 -0.43 -21.87 -6.45
C TRP A 369 0.46 -23.03 -6.91
N HIS A 370 -0.09 -24.25 -6.94
CA HIS A 370 0.62 -25.47 -7.32
C HIS A 370 1.06 -25.49 -8.80
N ALA A 371 0.41 -24.71 -9.66
CA ALA A 371 0.73 -24.60 -11.09
C ALA A 371 1.73 -23.47 -11.39
N LYS A 372 2.18 -22.73 -10.37
CA LYS A 372 3.16 -21.65 -10.54
C LYS A 372 4.58 -22.19 -10.60
N LYS A 373 5.44 -21.48 -11.32
CA LYS A 373 6.87 -21.67 -11.24
C LYS A 373 7.39 -21.19 -9.89
N THR A 374 8.09 -22.08 -9.16
CA THR A 374 8.86 -21.71 -7.97
C THR A 374 10.05 -20.88 -8.40
N GLY A 375 9.90 -19.56 -8.34
CA GLY A 375 10.89 -18.60 -8.80
C GLY A 375 10.45 -17.17 -8.51
N ILE A 376 11.44 -16.28 -8.45
CA ILE A 376 11.22 -14.84 -8.31
C ILE A 376 11.28 -14.17 -9.67
N VAL A 377 10.35 -13.26 -9.95
CA VAL A 377 10.30 -12.52 -11.22
C VAL A 377 10.12 -11.05 -10.98
N TRP A 378 10.85 -10.23 -11.75
CA TRP A 378 10.65 -8.79 -11.80
C TRP A 378 10.90 -8.26 -13.19
N ARG A 379 9.95 -7.50 -13.73
CA ARG A 379 10.11 -6.70 -14.95
C ARG A 379 9.52 -5.32 -14.72
N GLY A 380 10.35 -4.31 -14.96
CA GLY A 380 9.98 -2.92 -14.80
C GLY A 380 11.07 -2.00 -15.31
N ASP A 381 10.82 -0.71 -15.19
CA ASP A 381 11.77 0.31 -15.63
C ASP A 381 12.80 0.60 -14.54
N ALA A 382 13.99 1.06 -14.96
CA ALA A 382 15.05 1.55 -14.07
C ALA A 382 14.76 2.93 -13.45
N SER A 383 13.49 3.16 -13.05
CA SER A 383 13.10 4.33 -12.28
C SER A 383 13.59 4.24 -10.83
N GLY A 384 13.30 5.24 -10.01
CA GLY A 384 13.85 5.34 -8.65
C GLY A 384 14.67 6.59 -8.40
N GLY A 385 14.98 7.36 -9.45
CA GLY A 385 15.81 8.55 -9.41
C GLY A 385 16.46 8.79 -10.77
N ARG A 386 17.20 9.90 -10.91
CA ARG A 386 17.96 10.21 -12.14
C ARG A 386 19.34 9.54 -12.09
N ALA A 387 19.49 8.42 -12.81
CA ALA A 387 20.70 7.60 -12.76
C ALA A 387 21.86 8.23 -13.53
N THR A 388 22.76 8.91 -12.82
CA THR A 388 24.02 9.44 -13.38
C THR A 388 25.17 8.45 -13.24
N SER A 389 26.27 8.67 -13.97
CA SER A 389 27.46 7.80 -13.98
C SER A 389 28.08 7.58 -12.59
N ASP A 390 27.91 8.53 -11.68
CA ASP A 390 28.46 8.56 -10.34
C ASP A 390 27.48 8.18 -9.22
N LYS A 391 26.18 7.98 -9.50
CA LYS A 391 25.17 7.76 -8.44
C LYS A 391 24.25 6.55 -8.66
N TRP A 392 24.17 6.01 -9.88
CA TRP A 392 23.24 4.90 -10.19
C TRP A 392 23.38 3.71 -9.24
N HIS A 393 24.58 3.43 -8.75
CA HIS A 393 24.85 2.27 -7.90
C HIS A 393 24.25 2.41 -6.49
N ARG A 394 23.76 3.60 -6.14
CA ARG A 394 23.07 3.87 -4.88
C ARG A 394 21.56 3.69 -4.97
N PHE A 395 21.03 3.35 -6.14
CA PHE A 395 19.59 3.22 -6.32
C PHE A 395 19.10 1.83 -5.98
N HIS A 396 18.02 1.78 -5.20
CA HIS A 396 17.40 0.55 -4.71
C HIS A 396 16.99 -0.40 -5.86
N ARG A 397 16.44 0.07 -6.98
CA ARG A 397 16.13 -0.84 -8.10
C ARG A 397 17.36 -1.45 -8.78
N HIS A 398 18.44 -0.67 -8.91
CA HIS A 398 19.70 -1.15 -9.48
C HIS A 398 20.35 -2.18 -8.55
N ARG A 399 20.32 -1.91 -7.24
CA ARG A 399 20.70 -2.87 -6.21
C ARG A 399 19.89 -4.16 -6.29
N LEU A 400 18.56 -4.09 -6.34
CA LEU A 400 17.70 -5.27 -6.43
C LEU A 400 18.03 -6.11 -7.67
N MET A 401 18.23 -5.49 -8.82
CA MET A 401 18.57 -6.21 -10.06
C MET A 401 19.92 -6.91 -9.97
N GLN A 402 20.93 -6.28 -9.38
CA GLN A 402 22.22 -6.92 -9.18
C GLN A 402 22.18 -8.03 -8.13
N MET A 403 21.39 -7.87 -7.06
CA MET A 403 21.17 -8.90 -6.04
C MET A 403 20.39 -10.10 -6.58
N LEU A 404 19.53 -9.93 -7.58
CA LEU A 404 18.79 -11.03 -8.21
C LEU A 404 19.47 -11.57 -9.48
N ASN A 405 20.67 -11.08 -9.82
CA ASN A 405 21.47 -11.60 -10.92
C ASN A 405 22.43 -12.68 -10.42
N GLY A 406 22.04 -13.94 -10.58
CA GLY A 406 22.81 -15.07 -10.05
C GLY A 406 24.23 -15.20 -10.58
N SER A 407 24.51 -14.80 -11.82
CA SER A 407 25.89 -14.82 -12.35
C SER A 407 26.75 -13.74 -11.70
N TYR A 408 26.19 -12.53 -11.50
CA TYR A 408 26.89 -11.45 -10.82
C TYR A 408 27.13 -11.76 -9.35
N VAL A 409 26.12 -12.30 -8.66
CA VAL A 409 26.24 -12.73 -7.26
C VAL A 409 27.28 -13.85 -7.12
N ASP A 410 27.32 -14.84 -8.02
CA ASP A 410 28.36 -15.88 -8.00
C ASP A 410 29.77 -15.31 -8.19
N SER A 411 29.91 -14.27 -9.03
CA SER A 411 31.18 -13.59 -9.25
C SER A 411 31.63 -12.79 -8.02
N VAL A 412 30.69 -12.26 -7.25
CA VAL A 412 30.96 -11.58 -5.97
C VAL A 412 31.29 -12.59 -4.86
N GLU A 413 30.54 -13.69 -4.80
CA GLU A 413 30.65 -14.71 -3.75
C GLU A 413 31.87 -15.62 -3.91
N ASN A 414 32.21 -16.00 -5.15
CA ASN A 414 33.25 -16.97 -5.48
C ASN A 414 34.37 -16.41 -6.38
N GLY A 415 34.12 -15.31 -7.11
CA GLY A 415 35.06 -14.76 -8.09
C GLY A 415 35.88 -13.55 -7.63
N GLY A 416 35.69 -13.07 -6.39
CA GLY A 416 36.44 -11.92 -5.85
C GLY A 416 36.01 -10.55 -6.38
N VAL A 417 34.90 -10.46 -7.12
CA VAL A 417 34.34 -9.19 -7.58
C VAL A 417 33.82 -8.38 -6.39
N LYS A 418 34.22 -7.11 -6.29
CA LYS A 418 33.69 -6.18 -5.29
C LYS A 418 32.44 -5.48 -5.82
N PRO A 419 31.24 -5.73 -5.26
CA PRO A 419 30.02 -5.10 -5.72
C PRO A 419 29.97 -3.60 -5.38
N LYS A 420 29.36 -2.79 -6.26
CA LYS A 420 29.14 -1.36 -6.01
C LYS A 420 27.80 -1.04 -5.33
N THR A 421 26.79 -1.89 -5.56
CA THR A 421 25.39 -1.62 -5.19
C THR A 421 24.97 -2.30 -3.88
N PHE A 422 25.57 -3.43 -3.54
CA PHE A 422 25.17 -4.25 -2.40
C PHE A 422 26.37 -4.79 -1.62
N GLN A 423 26.11 -5.24 -0.40
CA GLN A 423 26.99 -6.11 0.36
C GLN A 423 26.30 -7.45 0.56
N LEU A 424 27.07 -8.55 0.57
CA LEU A 424 26.51 -9.86 0.86
C LEU A 424 26.03 -9.90 2.32
N PRO A 425 24.85 -10.51 2.59
CA PRO A 425 24.30 -10.56 3.95
C PRO A 425 25.27 -11.14 4.99
N SER A 426 25.20 -10.59 6.21
CA SER A 426 25.95 -11.07 7.36
C SER A 426 25.56 -12.51 7.72
N HIS A 427 26.56 -13.36 7.95
CA HIS A 427 26.35 -14.74 8.43
C HIS A 427 25.79 -14.77 9.86
N ASP A 428 26.14 -13.79 10.69
CA ASP A 428 25.74 -13.76 12.10
C ASP A 428 24.27 -13.33 12.25
N GLN A 429 23.80 -12.46 11.35
CA GLN A 429 22.44 -11.92 11.38
C GLN A 429 21.43 -12.84 10.68
N TYR A 430 21.84 -13.48 9.57
CA TYR A 430 20.96 -14.30 8.74
C TYR A 430 21.50 -15.72 8.63
N ASN A 431 20.76 -16.66 9.24
CA ASN A 431 21.06 -18.08 9.09
C ASN A 431 20.59 -18.61 7.72
N SER A 432 21.42 -18.40 6.69
CA SER A 432 21.20 -18.87 5.32
C SER A 432 22.20 -19.99 4.97
N SER A 433 21.66 -21.14 4.54
CA SER A 433 22.47 -22.27 4.09
C SER A 433 23.15 -21.97 2.76
N HIS A 434 22.50 -21.23 1.87
CA HIS A 434 23.10 -20.77 0.62
C HIS A 434 24.27 -19.82 0.87
N ARG A 435 24.12 -18.91 1.82
CA ARG A 435 25.19 -18.00 2.24
C ARG A 435 26.38 -18.77 2.82
N SER A 436 26.13 -19.70 3.74
CA SER A 436 27.16 -20.52 4.39
C SER A 436 27.91 -21.43 3.40
N SER A 437 27.22 -21.96 2.39
CA SER A 437 27.80 -22.84 1.37
C SER A 437 28.34 -22.11 0.13
N LYS A 438 28.32 -20.77 0.12
CA LYS A 438 28.72 -19.94 -1.04
C LYS A 438 28.00 -20.33 -2.34
N SER A 439 26.69 -20.54 -2.24
CA SER A 439 25.86 -21.04 -3.34
C SER A 439 24.68 -20.13 -3.72
N ILE A 440 24.62 -18.90 -3.20
CA ILE A 440 23.54 -17.94 -3.50
C ILE A 440 23.48 -17.69 -5.01
N GLY A 441 24.62 -17.41 -5.65
CA GLY A 441 24.66 -17.11 -7.07
C GLY A 441 24.14 -18.25 -7.94
N LYS A 442 24.59 -19.48 -7.67
CA LYS A 442 24.14 -20.70 -8.38
C LYS A 442 22.66 -21.01 -8.15
N TRP A 443 22.15 -20.75 -6.95
CA TRP A 443 20.73 -20.90 -6.65
C TRP A 443 19.88 -19.88 -7.44
N LEU A 444 20.27 -18.61 -7.43
CA LEU A 444 19.60 -17.54 -8.17
C LEU A 444 19.58 -17.78 -9.68
N GLN A 445 20.62 -18.36 -10.28
CA GLN A 445 20.63 -18.71 -11.72
C GLN A 445 19.48 -19.66 -12.11
N LYS A 446 18.99 -20.49 -11.18
CA LYS A 446 17.85 -21.40 -11.40
C LYS A 446 16.52 -20.77 -11.00
N PHE A 447 16.55 -19.87 -10.01
CA PHE A 447 15.39 -19.37 -9.29
C PHE A 447 14.89 -18.00 -9.77
N ALA A 448 15.81 -17.10 -10.13
CA ALA A 448 15.50 -15.70 -10.43
C ALA A 448 15.33 -15.43 -11.92
N ASN A 449 14.32 -14.64 -12.25
CA ASN A 449 14.07 -14.11 -13.58
C ASN A 449 13.77 -12.61 -13.48
N CYS A 450 14.79 -11.79 -13.29
CA CYS A 450 14.66 -10.36 -13.03
C CYS A 450 15.47 -9.52 -14.03
N GLY A 451 14.98 -8.34 -14.39
CA GLY A 451 15.72 -7.40 -15.24
C GLY A 451 14.92 -6.17 -15.63
N PHE A 452 15.63 -5.14 -16.07
CA PHE A 452 15.03 -3.90 -16.56
C PHE A 452 14.43 -4.07 -17.95
N ALA A 453 13.17 -3.70 -18.12
CA ALA A 453 12.54 -3.64 -19.43
C ALA A 453 12.94 -2.37 -20.20
N ARG A 454 13.22 -1.28 -19.47
CA ARG A 454 13.72 0.00 -20.00
C ARG A 454 14.67 0.64 -19.00
N MET A 455 15.76 1.24 -19.48
CA MET A 455 16.82 1.82 -18.62
C MET A 455 16.56 3.29 -18.22
N LEU A 456 15.59 3.98 -18.84
CA LEU A 456 15.17 5.35 -18.52
C LEU A 456 16.31 6.35 -18.28
N CYS A 457 17.16 6.57 -19.29
CA CYS A 457 18.19 7.60 -19.20
C CYS A 457 18.45 8.26 -20.57
N ASP A 458 19.17 9.38 -20.56
CA ASP A 458 19.51 10.14 -21.78
C ASP A 458 20.54 9.39 -22.66
N ASP A 459 20.69 9.82 -23.92
CA ASP A 459 21.46 9.20 -25.02
C ASP A 459 22.30 7.94 -24.67
N ARG A 460 21.71 6.77 -24.98
CA ARG A 460 22.29 5.41 -24.98
C ARG A 460 22.66 4.78 -23.64
N CYS A 461 22.48 5.45 -22.49
CA CYS A 461 22.80 4.88 -21.18
C CYS A 461 24.20 4.26 -21.07
N GLY A 462 25.18 4.86 -21.76
CA GLY A 462 26.52 4.28 -21.90
C GLY A 462 27.22 3.98 -20.57
N HIS A 463 26.90 4.72 -19.50
CA HIS A 463 27.43 4.46 -18.16
C HIS A 463 26.81 3.24 -17.46
N LEU A 464 25.63 2.79 -17.88
CA LEU A 464 24.92 1.63 -17.33
C LEU A 464 25.13 0.36 -18.15
N THR A 465 25.41 0.48 -19.45
CA THR A 465 25.62 -0.66 -20.38
C THR A 465 26.65 -1.70 -19.88
N PRO A 466 27.75 -1.33 -19.19
CA PRO A 466 28.67 -2.34 -18.64
C PRO A 466 28.07 -3.20 -17.52
N TYR A 467 26.98 -2.76 -16.89
CA TYR A 467 26.41 -3.37 -15.69
C TYR A 467 25.03 -3.99 -15.93
N PHE A 468 24.27 -3.46 -16.89
CA PHE A 468 22.91 -3.87 -17.17
C PHE A 468 22.65 -3.91 -18.67
N HIS A 469 21.75 -4.81 -19.06
CA HIS A 469 21.14 -4.84 -20.38
C HIS A 469 19.62 -4.88 -20.23
N GLU A 470 18.91 -4.31 -21.19
CA GLU A 470 17.46 -4.41 -21.22
C GLU A 470 17.05 -5.84 -21.57
N VAL A 471 16.02 -6.34 -20.88
CA VAL A 471 15.41 -7.63 -21.14
C VAL A 471 14.02 -7.44 -21.72
N LYS A 472 13.51 -8.47 -22.42
CA LYS A 472 12.16 -8.41 -23.00
C LYS A 472 11.11 -8.05 -21.95
N TYR A 473 10.27 -7.07 -22.29
CA TYR A 473 9.11 -6.68 -21.49
C TYR A 473 8.21 -7.89 -21.18
N MET A 474 7.69 -7.94 -19.96
CA MET A 474 6.76 -8.97 -19.50
C MET A 474 5.57 -8.29 -18.80
N PRO A 475 4.35 -8.40 -19.36
CA PRO A 475 3.14 -7.93 -18.68
C PRO A 475 2.99 -8.56 -17.29
N MET A 476 2.39 -7.85 -16.33
CA MET A 476 2.20 -8.35 -14.97
C MET A 476 1.42 -9.68 -14.92
N LYS A 477 0.40 -9.85 -15.76
CA LYS A 477 -0.35 -11.12 -15.89
C LYS A 477 0.53 -12.34 -16.22
N GLU A 478 1.65 -12.14 -16.91
CA GLU A 478 2.63 -13.19 -17.19
C GLU A 478 3.60 -13.39 -16.01
N GLN A 479 3.94 -12.31 -15.29
CA GLN A 479 4.70 -12.38 -14.04
C GLN A 479 3.94 -13.15 -12.95
N TYR A 480 2.60 -13.10 -12.94
CA TYR A 480 1.76 -13.86 -11.98
C TYR A 480 1.86 -15.38 -12.14
N LYS A 481 2.58 -15.91 -13.13
CA LYS A 481 2.91 -17.34 -13.25
C LYS A 481 4.02 -17.79 -12.29
N TYR A 482 4.67 -16.85 -11.60
CA TYR A 482 5.72 -17.10 -10.62
C TYR A 482 5.17 -16.99 -9.19
N LYS A 483 5.84 -17.63 -8.23
CA LYS A 483 5.45 -17.58 -6.81
C LYS A 483 5.81 -16.26 -6.13
N PHE A 484 6.95 -15.66 -6.46
CA PHE A 484 7.51 -14.53 -5.70
C PHE A 484 7.59 -13.25 -6.55
N LEU A 485 6.95 -12.17 -6.07
CA LEU A 485 6.88 -10.87 -6.75
C LEU A 485 7.48 -9.76 -5.86
N PRO A 486 8.75 -9.36 -6.05
CA PRO A 486 9.34 -8.26 -5.31
C PRO A 486 8.80 -6.92 -5.80
N ASP A 487 8.48 -6.05 -4.86
CA ASP A 487 7.99 -4.71 -5.07
C ASP A 487 8.89 -3.71 -4.34
N THR A 488 9.43 -2.78 -5.10
CA THR A 488 10.30 -1.72 -4.61
C THR A 488 9.93 -0.41 -5.29
N ASP A 489 10.16 0.69 -4.58
CA ASP A 489 9.77 2.02 -5.00
C ASP A 489 10.29 2.39 -6.39
N GLY A 490 9.51 3.20 -7.10
CA GLY A 490 9.95 3.90 -8.31
C GLY A 490 10.43 5.30 -7.93
N ASN A 491 10.09 6.30 -8.75
CA ASN A 491 10.29 7.72 -8.39
C ASN A 491 9.53 8.06 -7.11
N SER A 492 8.39 7.41 -6.89
CA SER A 492 7.67 7.34 -5.61
C SER A 492 7.21 5.91 -5.33
N PHE A 493 6.01 5.70 -4.80
CA PHE A 493 5.45 4.37 -4.58
C PHE A 493 5.40 3.51 -5.87
N SER A 494 5.33 2.19 -5.71
CA SER A 494 5.14 1.28 -6.84
C SER A 494 3.66 1.02 -7.11
N ALA A 495 3.16 1.59 -8.21
CA ALA A 495 1.79 1.37 -8.70
C ALA A 495 1.45 -0.11 -9.02
N ARG A 496 2.43 -1.02 -9.05
CA ARG A 496 2.21 -2.45 -9.28
C ARG A 496 1.73 -3.19 -8.04
N PHE A 497 1.93 -2.62 -6.85
CA PHE A 497 1.73 -3.33 -5.59
C PHE A 497 0.30 -3.81 -5.40
N ARG A 498 -0.69 -2.96 -5.70
CA ARG A 498 -2.11 -3.36 -5.67
C ARG A 498 -2.41 -4.54 -6.61
N GLY A 499 -1.85 -4.54 -7.81
CA GLY A 499 -1.99 -5.65 -8.76
C GLY A 499 -1.34 -6.95 -8.23
N PHE A 500 -0.19 -6.84 -7.56
CA PHE A 500 0.48 -7.98 -6.94
C PHE A 500 -0.34 -8.59 -5.81
N LEU A 501 -0.90 -7.76 -4.94
CA LEU A 501 -1.80 -8.19 -3.87
C LEU A 501 -3.05 -8.89 -4.41
N ARG A 502 -3.62 -8.42 -5.53
CA ARG A 502 -4.78 -9.07 -6.19
C ARG A 502 -4.42 -10.34 -6.97
N SER A 503 -3.14 -10.61 -7.20
CA SER A 503 -2.69 -11.82 -7.89
C SER A 503 -2.71 -13.04 -6.97
N SER A 504 -2.57 -14.25 -7.53
CA SER A 504 -2.39 -15.48 -6.73
C SER A 504 -0.94 -15.71 -6.27
N SER A 505 -0.04 -14.75 -6.42
CA SER A 505 1.39 -14.86 -6.09
C SER A 505 1.68 -14.18 -4.74
N MET A 506 2.83 -14.46 -4.12
CA MET A 506 3.23 -13.82 -2.87
C MET A 506 4.02 -12.53 -3.16
N PRO A 507 3.49 -11.34 -2.78
CA PRO A 507 4.23 -10.10 -2.90
C PRO A 507 5.27 -9.98 -1.79
N LEU A 508 6.44 -9.46 -2.13
CA LEU A 508 7.43 -8.98 -1.17
C LEU A 508 7.54 -7.47 -1.34
N LYS A 509 7.51 -6.66 -0.28
CA LYS A 509 7.59 -5.19 -0.39
C LYS A 509 8.69 -4.59 0.47
N ALA A 510 9.48 -3.70 -0.13
CA ALA A 510 10.35 -2.75 0.55
C ALA A 510 10.03 -1.35 0.02
N THR A 511 9.72 -0.43 0.93
CA THR A 511 9.31 0.94 0.56
C THR A 511 9.69 1.94 1.63
N VAL A 512 9.87 3.19 1.23
CA VAL A 512 9.93 4.37 2.12
C VAL A 512 8.69 5.26 1.99
N TYR A 513 7.71 4.88 1.16
CA TYR A 513 6.49 5.64 0.93
C TYR A 513 5.33 5.05 1.73
N ALA A 514 4.49 5.96 2.22
CA ALA A 514 3.18 5.68 2.77
C ALA A 514 2.11 5.84 1.70
N GLU A 515 1.12 4.95 1.73
CA GLU A 515 -0.04 4.91 0.83
C GLU A 515 -1.34 4.89 1.64
N TRP A 516 -2.46 5.27 1.00
CA TRP A 516 -3.79 5.36 1.63
C TRP A 516 -4.24 4.06 2.32
N HIS A 517 -3.76 2.90 1.84
CA HIS A 517 -4.20 1.58 2.28
C HIS A 517 -3.31 0.93 3.34
N ASP A 518 -2.24 1.59 3.80
CA ASP A 518 -1.26 0.95 4.70
C ASP A 518 -1.91 0.44 5.99
N ASP A 519 -2.86 1.19 6.55
CA ASP A 519 -3.58 0.80 7.77
C ASP A 519 -4.53 -0.40 7.56
N ARG A 520 -4.83 -0.75 6.30
CA ARG A 520 -5.68 -1.90 5.92
C ARG A 520 -4.87 -3.18 5.76
N LEU A 521 -3.56 -3.10 5.58
CA LEU A 521 -2.72 -4.25 5.25
C LEU A 521 -1.89 -4.69 6.45
N THR A 522 -1.81 -5.99 6.68
CA THR A 522 -0.99 -6.57 7.75
C THR A 522 0.21 -7.30 7.15
N PRO A 523 1.43 -6.77 7.30
CA PRO A 523 2.66 -7.45 6.88
C PRO A 523 2.79 -8.81 7.58
N TRP A 524 3.30 -9.81 6.87
CA TRP A 524 3.34 -11.24 7.21
C TRP A 524 2.00 -11.99 7.15
N VAL A 525 0.90 -11.30 6.84
CA VAL A 525 -0.39 -11.92 6.50
C VAL A 525 -0.73 -11.70 5.03
N HIS A 526 -0.63 -10.45 4.54
CA HIS A 526 -1.02 -10.11 3.17
C HIS A 526 0.16 -9.98 2.20
N PHE A 527 1.35 -9.71 2.72
CA PHE A 527 2.60 -9.63 1.95
C PHE A 527 3.79 -9.85 2.87
N VAL A 528 4.96 -10.09 2.30
CA VAL A 528 6.22 -10.21 3.05
C VAL A 528 6.97 -8.88 3.03
N PRO A 529 7.15 -8.20 4.17
CA PRO A 529 8.01 -7.02 4.23
C PRO A 529 9.48 -7.43 4.18
N PHE A 530 10.32 -6.63 3.51
CA PHE A 530 11.79 -6.76 3.58
C PHE A 530 12.45 -5.37 3.69
N ASP A 531 13.63 -5.32 4.31
CA ASP A 531 14.31 -4.08 4.69
C ASP A 531 14.83 -3.31 3.47
N ASN A 532 14.86 -1.98 3.52
CA ASN A 532 15.31 -1.17 2.38
C ASN A 532 16.80 -1.38 2.02
N THR A 533 17.62 -1.98 2.89
CA THR A 533 18.98 -2.46 2.57
C THR A 533 18.99 -3.76 1.74
N PHE A 534 17.88 -4.50 1.72
CA PHE A 534 17.68 -5.84 1.14
C PHE A 534 18.55 -6.95 1.73
N GLN A 535 19.19 -6.72 2.89
CA GLN A 535 20.06 -7.71 3.53
C GLN A 535 19.30 -8.98 3.95
N ASP A 536 18.01 -8.87 4.24
CA ASP A 536 17.12 -9.96 4.62
C ASP A 536 16.52 -10.74 3.43
N LEU A 537 16.64 -10.24 2.20
CA LEU A 537 15.95 -10.76 1.02
C LEU A 537 16.27 -12.24 0.74
N TYR A 538 17.54 -12.65 0.75
CA TYR A 538 17.90 -14.04 0.43
C TYR A 538 17.41 -15.02 1.50
N ALA A 539 17.54 -14.67 2.78
CA ALA A 539 17.10 -15.54 3.87
C ALA A 539 15.57 -15.66 3.93
N ILE A 540 14.85 -14.58 3.60
CA ILE A 540 13.40 -14.61 3.38
C ILE A 540 13.04 -15.60 2.26
N LEU A 541 13.65 -15.46 1.09
CA LEU A 541 13.35 -16.31 -0.05
C LEU A 541 13.71 -17.77 0.22
N GLU A 542 14.85 -18.04 0.87
CA GLU A 542 15.28 -19.38 1.27
C GLU A 542 14.22 -20.03 2.16
N PHE A 543 13.78 -19.34 3.22
CA PHE A 543 12.72 -19.83 4.12
C PHE A 543 11.44 -20.21 3.36
N PHE A 544 10.96 -19.35 2.47
CA PHE A 544 9.71 -19.57 1.74
C PHE A 544 9.82 -20.60 0.60
N THR A 545 11.04 -21.01 0.23
CA THR A 545 11.29 -22.08 -0.74
C THR A 545 11.59 -23.44 -0.10
N ASP A 546 11.86 -23.48 1.21
CA ASP A 546 12.12 -24.72 1.94
C ASP A 546 10.82 -25.43 2.32
N ASP A 547 10.34 -26.32 1.44
CA ASP A 547 9.13 -27.09 1.67
C ASP A 547 9.26 -28.07 2.85
N ALA A 548 10.45 -28.60 3.11
CA ALA A 548 10.69 -29.50 4.25
C ALA A 548 10.46 -28.78 5.59
N ALA A 549 10.73 -27.47 5.65
CA ALA A 549 10.41 -26.62 6.79
C ALA A 549 8.98 -26.02 6.76
N GLY A 550 8.17 -26.34 5.75
CA GLY A 550 6.83 -25.80 5.53
C GLY A 550 6.81 -24.38 4.93
N GLY A 551 7.91 -23.97 4.30
CA GLY A 551 8.09 -22.67 3.65
C GLY A 551 7.10 -22.41 2.50
N ASP A 552 6.89 -23.39 1.62
CA ASP A 552 5.98 -23.24 0.49
C ASP A 552 4.53 -23.07 0.96
N THR A 553 4.14 -23.81 2.00
CA THR A 553 2.82 -23.67 2.65
C THR A 553 2.66 -22.28 3.28
N ALA A 554 3.70 -21.75 3.92
CA ALA A 554 3.68 -20.41 4.47
C ALA A 554 3.57 -19.33 3.37
N ALA A 555 4.28 -19.51 2.24
CA ALA A 555 4.21 -18.61 1.10
C ALA A 555 2.82 -18.62 0.44
N ARG A 556 2.23 -19.81 0.28
CA ARG A 556 0.87 -20.00 -0.20
C ARG A 556 -0.15 -19.28 0.69
N TYR A 557 -0.03 -19.43 2.00
CA TYR A 557 -0.90 -18.77 2.97
C TYR A 557 -0.89 -17.24 2.76
N ILE A 558 0.29 -16.62 2.65
CA ILE A 558 0.39 -15.17 2.44
C ILE A 558 -0.20 -14.75 1.09
N ALA A 559 0.07 -15.52 0.02
CA ALA A 559 -0.48 -15.22 -1.30
C ALA A 559 -2.02 -15.30 -1.32
N GLU A 560 -2.60 -16.36 -0.75
CA GLU A 560 -4.05 -16.55 -0.70
C GLU A 560 -4.72 -15.51 0.21
N LYS A 561 -4.17 -15.24 1.40
CA LYS A 561 -4.72 -14.24 2.32
C LYS A 561 -4.54 -12.82 1.84
N GLY A 562 -3.40 -12.48 1.22
CA GLY A 562 -3.22 -11.19 0.56
C GLY A 562 -4.23 -10.95 -0.55
N LYS A 563 -4.47 -11.97 -1.40
CA LYS A 563 -5.46 -11.92 -2.48
C LYS A 563 -6.89 -11.77 -1.98
N GLU A 564 -7.29 -12.63 -1.05
CA GLU A 564 -8.62 -12.61 -0.43
C GLU A 564 -8.89 -11.24 0.18
N TRP A 565 -7.95 -10.74 0.97
CA TRP A 565 -8.10 -9.48 1.68
C TRP A 565 -8.09 -8.27 0.74
N ALA A 566 -7.20 -8.23 -0.24
CA ALA A 566 -7.18 -7.17 -1.25
C ALA A 566 -8.50 -7.10 -2.05
N GLY A 567 -9.17 -8.23 -2.24
CA GLY A 567 -10.51 -8.31 -2.83
C GLY A 567 -11.63 -7.72 -1.97
N GLN A 568 -11.37 -7.40 -0.70
CA GLN A 568 -12.36 -6.86 0.24
C GLN A 568 -12.08 -5.41 0.65
N VAL A 569 -10.81 -4.97 0.66
CA VAL A 569 -10.44 -3.66 1.21
C VAL A 569 -9.66 -2.74 0.27
N LEU A 570 -9.33 -3.21 -0.94
CA LEU A 570 -8.59 -2.42 -1.96
C LEU A 570 -9.38 -2.28 -3.27
N ARG A 571 -10.70 -2.49 -3.27
CA ARG A 571 -11.55 -2.36 -4.44
C ARG A 571 -11.72 -0.89 -4.82
N ARG A 572 -12.38 -0.63 -5.96
CA ARG A 572 -12.65 0.75 -6.37
C ARG A 572 -13.59 1.44 -5.38
N GLU A 573 -14.55 0.68 -4.87
CA GLU A 573 -15.50 1.09 -3.82
C GLU A 573 -14.77 1.50 -2.55
N ASP A 574 -13.75 0.75 -2.12
CA ASP A 574 -12.98 1.07 -0.91
C ASP A 574 -12.12 2.33 -1.11
N MET A 575 -11.57 2.54 -2.31
CA MET A 575 -10.89 3.78 -2.69
C MET A 575 -11.85 4.98 -2.69
N ALA A 576 -13.06 4.81 -3.21
CA ALA A 576 -14.11 5.82 -3.23
C ALA A 576 -14.54 6.18 -1.80
N LEU A 577 -14.85 5.20 -0.95
CA LEU A 577 -15.23 5.41 0.45
C LEU A 577 -14.15 6.12 1.25
N TYR A 578 -12.87 5.74 1.09
CA TYR A 578 -11.78 6.44 1.76
C TYR A 578 -11.70 7.90 1.33
N THR A 579 -11.83 8.17 0.02
CA THR A 579 -11.75 9.52 -0.53
C THR A 579 -12.96 10.37 -0.13
N TRP A 580 -14.17 9.79 -0.15
CA TRP A 580 -15.38 10.43 0.34
C TRP A 580 -15.24 10.84 1.81
N ARG A 581 -14.80 9.91 2.67
CA ARG A 581 -14.56 10.21 4.09
C ARG A 581 -13.58 11.38 4.26
N LEU A 582 -12.47 11.34 3.53
CA LEU A 582 -11.48 12.41 3.56
C LEU A 582 -12.06 13.75 3.10
N LEU A 583 -12.89 13.77 2.05
CA LEU A 583 -13.48 15.00 1.54
C LEU A 583 -14.56 15.58 2.45
N LEU A 584 -15.33 14.76 3.18
CA LEU A 584 -16.22 15.26 4.23
C LEU A 584 -15.44 15.97 5.35
N GLU A 585 -14.32 15.36 5.77
CA GLU A 585 -13.47 15.95 6.81
C GLU A 585 -12.71 17.18 6.29
N TRP A 586 -12.25 17.17 5.05
CA TRP A 586 -11.57 18.30 4.44
C TRP A 586 -12.50 19.51 4.24
N ALA A 587 -13.72 19.27 3.76
CA ALA A 587 -14.77 20.29 3.70
C ALA A 587 -15.00 20.90 5.08
N ARG A 588 -15.07 20.06 6.12
CA ARG A 588 -15.18 20.51 7.51
C ARG A 588 -13.98 21.33 7.94
N VAL A 589 -12.74 20.90 7.70
CA VAL A 589 -11.53 21.66 8.06
C VAL A 589 -11.51 23.07 7.46
N CYS A 590 -12.03 23.22 6.24
CA CYS A 590 -12.13 24.48 5.51
C CYS A 590 -13.34 25.36 5.91
N ASP A 591 -14.28 24.84 6.70
CA ASP A 591 -15.46 25.59 7.12
C ASP A 591 -15.16 26.43 8.37
N GLU A 592 -15.70 27.64 8.44
CA GLU A 592 -15.55 28.50 9.63
C GLU A 592 -16.28 27.94 10.85
N ASP A 593 -17.35 27.16 10.63
CA ASP A 593 -18.14 26.52 11.68
C ASP A 593 -17.64 25.11 12.03
N ARG A 594 -16.42 24.74 11.59
CA ARG A 594 -15.83 23.40 11.74
C ARG A 594 -15.89 22.77 13.14
N GLU A 595 -15.81 23.59 14.18
CA GLU A 595 -15.88 23.14 15.57
C GLU A 595 -17.30 22.69 15.99
N ARG A 596 -18.33 23.24 15.32
CA ARG A 596 -19.74 22.93 15.57
C ARG A 596 -20.33 21.96 14.56
N LEU A 597 -19.73 21.81 13.38
CA LEU A 597 -20.20 20.88 12.37
C LEU A 597 -20.14 19.43 12.86
N GLY A 598 -21.21 18.67 12.70
CA GLY A 598 -21.22 17.25 13.06
C GLY A 598 -22.52 16.52 12.73
N PHE A 599 -22.42 15.20 12.71
CA PHE A 599 -23.51 14.24 12.59
C PHE A 599 -23.90 13.73 13.99
N ILE A 600 -25.18 13.90 14.31
CA ILE A 600 -25.76 13.59 15.64
C ILE A 600 -27.10 12.84 15.56
N LYS A 601 -27.58 12.48 14.35
CA LYS A 601 -28.91 11.89 14.17
C LYS A 601 -29.08 10.59 14.97
N ASP A 602 -28.02 9.80 15.07
CA ASP A 602 -27.97 8.56 15.87
C ASP A 602 -28.14 8.78 17.39
N LEU A 603 -27.87 9.99 17.89
CA LEU A 603 -28.04 10.38 19.29
C LEU A 603 -29.42 10.99 19.59
N VAL A 604 -30.13 11.46 18.56
CA VAL A 604 -31.44 12.12 18.72
C VAL A 604 -32.57 11.13 18.46
N GLU A 605 -32.39 10.19 17.53
CA GLU A 605 -33.42 9.19 17.17
C GLU A 605 -33.55 8.04 18.17
N THR A 606 -32.58 7.82 19.06
CA THR A 606 -32.60 6.79 20.11
C THR A 606 -33.48 7.14 21.32
N HIS A 607 -34.08 8.34 21.34
CA HIS A 607 -34.99 8.82 22.39
C HIS A 607 -36.47 8.91 21.96
N ARG A 608 -36.85 8.26 20.85
CA ARG A 608 -38.23 7.93 20.48
C ARG A 608 -38.40 6.43 20.43
#